data_AF-A0A7V7CVH9-F1
#
_entry.id   AF-A0A7V7CVH9-F1
#
_cell.length_a   1.000
_cell.length_b   1.000
_cell.length_c   1.000
_cell.angle_alpha   90.00
_cell.angle_beta   90.00
_cell.angle_gamma   90.00
#
_symmetry.space_group_name_H-M   'P 1'
#
loop_
_entity.id
_entity.type
_entity.pdbx_description
1 polymer ?
#
loop_
_entity_poly.entity_id
_entity_poly.type
_entity_poly.pdbx_seq_one_letter_code
_entity_poly.pdbx_strand_id
1 'polypeptide(L)'
;AAMAAWNAADIWPDQLGWKSSRNEMMAAITAFAEDRLKDPALQTVLVVSSNGVLRFLPRLLLAPDDHLTSFKMGTGHLGVIERTAQACKLAAWNLAPEALSLS
;
A
#
# COMPACT_ATOMS: atom_id res chain seq x y z
N ALA A 1 -11.62 -19.93 4.73
CA ALA A 1 -12.08 -19.18 3.55
C ALA A 1 -11.71 -17.70 3.62
N ALA A 2 -12.19 -16.93 4.61
CA ALA A 2 -11.97 -15.48 4.69
C ALA A 2 -10.48 -15.06 4.69
N MET A 3 -9.61 -15.69 5.49
CA MET A 3 -8.16 -15.38 5.47
C MET A 3 -7.47 -15.75 4.15
N ALA A 4 -7.95 -16.78 3.44
CA ALA A 4 -7.40 -17.15 2.14
C ALA A 4 -7.76 -16.10 1.09
N ALA A 5 -9.00 -15.60 1.10
CA ALA A 5 -9.46 -14.52 0.24
C ALA A 5 -8.73 -13.19 0.53
N TRP A 6 -8.56 -12.85 1.81
CA TRP A 6 -7.72 -11.72 2.23
C TRP A 6 -6.29 -11.87 1.70
N ASN A 7 -5.67 -13.03 1.90
CA ASN A 7 -4.29 -13.24 1.48
C ASN A 7 -4.14 -13.18 -0.05
N ALA A 8 -5.08 -13.74 -0.81
CA ALA A 8 -4.97 -13.86 -2.26
C ALA A 8 -5.43 -12.60 -3.03
N ALA A 9 -6.42 -11.87 -2.53
CA ALA A 9 -7.12 -10.83 -3.30
C ALA A 9 -7.43 -9.55 -2.48
N ASP A 10 -6.84 -9.41 -1.29
CA ASP A 10 -7.08 -8.28 -0.36
C ASP A 10 -8.55 -8.10 0.04
N ILE A 11 -9.35 -9.16 -0.07
CA ILE A 11 -10.77 -9.13 0.32
C ILE A 11 -10.84 -9.02 1.85
N TRP A 12 -11.40 -7.91 2.34
CA TRP A 12 -11.47 -7.63 3.76
C TRP A 12 -12.24 -8.73 4.51
N PRO A 13 -11.70 -9.27 5.61
CA PRO A 13 -12.34 -10.38 6.29
C PRO A 13 -13.34 -9.90 7.35
N ASP A 14 -14.52 -9.46 6.92
CA ASP A 14 -15.57 -8.89 7.79
C ASP A 14 -15.96 -9.79 8.99
N GLN A 15 -15.79 -11.10 8.88
CA GLN A 15 -16.22 -12.08 9.89
C GLN A 15 -15.14 -12.49 10.92
N LEU A 16 -13.94 -11.90 10.89
CA LEU A 16 -12.83 -12.34 11.74
C LEU A 16 -12.60 -11.51 13.00
N GLY A 17 -13.55 -10.63 13.37
CA GLY A 17 -13.50 -9.88 14.63
C GLY A 17 -12.29 -8.96 14.76
N TRP A 18 -11.77 -8.44 13.64
CA TRP A 18 -10.66 -7.48 13.67
C TRP A 18 -11.07 -6.22 14.42
N LYS A 19 -10.14 -5.68 15.21
CA LYS A 19 -10.40 -4.53 16.08
C LYS A 19 -10.82 -3.29 15.29
N SER A 20 -10.29 -3.12 14.09
CA SER A 20 -10.62 -2.03 13.18
C SER A 20 -11.43 -2.56 12.01
N SER A 21 -12.33 -1.74 11.50
CA SER A 21 -13.04 -1.93 10.24
C SER A 21 -12.19 -1.49 9.05
N ARG A 22 -12.61 -1.90 7.84
CA ARG A 22 -12.01 -1.44 6.59
C ARG A 22 -12.04 0.09 6.46
N ASN A 23 -13.14 0.71 6.84
CA ASN A 23 -13.34 2.15 6.72
C ASN A 23 -12.41 2.92 7.66
N GLU A 24 -12.24 2.46 8.90
CA GLU A 24 -11.29 3.06 9.84
C GLU A 24 -9.85 2.94 9.33
N MET A 25 -9.49 1.78 8.75
CA MET A 25 -8.18 1.57 8.15
C MET A 25 -7.94 2.54 6.97
N MET A 26 -8.91 2.65 6.06
CA MET A 26 -8.82 3.58 4.93
C MET A 26 -8.74 5.03 5.40
N ALA A 27 -9.54 5.43 6.39
CA ALA A 27 -9.50 6.79 6.94
C ALA A 27 -8.14 7.11 7.57
N ALA A 28 -7.56 6.19 8.34
CA ALA A 28 -6.24 6.37 8.94
C ALA A 28 -5.13 6.50 7.89
N ILE A 29 -5.19 5.71 6.82
CA ILE A 29 -4.20 5.73 5.74
C ILE A 29 -4.36 6.99 4.88
N THR A 30 -5.60 7.44 4.64
CA THR A 30 -5.87 8.73 4.01
C THR A 30 -5.26 9.86 4.82
N ALA A 31 -5.55 9.94 6.12
CA ALA A 31 -4.98 10.97 6.98
C ALA A 31 -3.45 10.96 6.98
N PHE A 32 -2.83 9.78 7.03
CA PHE A 32 -1.37 9.64 6.91
C PHE A 32 -0.84 10.14 5.56
N ALA A 33 -1.48 9.77 4.45
CA ALA A 33 -1.07 10.20 3.12
C ALA A 33 -1.19 11.73 2.96
N GLU A 34 -2.23 12.33 3.52
CA GLU A 34 -2.42 13.78 3.45
C GLU A 34 -1.44 14.55 4.33
N ASP A 35 -1.16 14.08 5.54
CA ASP A 35 -0.24 14.72 6.48
C ASP A 35 1.23 14.58 6.05
N ARG A 36 1.64 13.38 5.60
CA ARG A 36 3.05 13.06 5.34
C ARG A 36 3.41 12.94 3.88
N LEU A 37 2.54 12.37 3.06
CA LEU A 37 2.86 12.10 1.65
C LEU A 37 2.47 13.25 0.72
N LYS A 38 1.85 14.32 1.21
CA LYS A 38 1.64 15.56 0.42
C LYS A 38 2.66 16.66 0.76
N ASP A 39 3.51 16.47 1.77
CA ASP A 39 4.53 17.45 2.14
C ASP A 39 5.61 17.56 1.04
N PRO A 40 5.75 18.71 0.35
CA PRO A 40 6.74 18.89 -0.71
C PRO A 40 8.18 18.95 -0.18
N ALA A 41 8.39 19.20 1.11
CA ALA A 41 9.72 19.13 1.72
C ALA A 41 10.26 17.70 1.79
N LEU A 42 9.37 16.70 1.81
CA LEU A 42 9.74 15.29 1.86
C LEU A 42 9.95 14.73 0.45
N GLN A 43 11.19 14.86 -0.05
CA GLN A 43 11.57 14.39 -1.39
C GLN A 43 11.55 12.85 -1.52
N THR A 44 11.92 12.13 -0.46
CA THR A 44 11.91 10.66 -0.42
C THR A 44 11.43 10.19 0.93
N VAL A 45 10.40 9.32 0.94
CA VAL A 45 9.77 8.83 2.17
C VAL A 45 9.86 7.31 2.21
N LEU A 46 10.47 6.77 3.28
CA LEU A 46 10.43 5.35 3.58
C LEU A 46 9.26 5.06 4.53
N VAL A 47 8.33 4.23 4.08
CA VAL A 47 7.21 3.76 4.91
C VAL A 47 7.47 2.31 5.31
N VAL A 48 7.60 2.07 6.62
CA VAL A 48 7.75 0.74 7.19
C VAL A 48 6.49 0.39 7.95
N SER A 49 5.80 -0.68 7.52
CA SER A 49 4.58 -1.15 8.16
C SER A 49 4.34 -2.64 7.88
N SER A 50 3.26 -3.18 8.41
CA SER A 50 2.87 -4.57 8.13
C SER A 50 2.27 -4.70 6.73
N ASN A 51 2.42 -5.88 6.12
CA ASN A 51 1.71 -6.20 4.86
C ASN A 51 0.22 -5.84 4.98
N GLY A 52 -0.44 -6.13 6.12
CA GLY A 52 -1.87 -5.86 6.28
C GLY A 52 -2.28 -4.40 6.08
N VAL A 53 -1.39 -3.45 6.38
CA VAL A 53 -1.62 -2.01 6.20
C VAL A 53 -1.13 -1.53 4.84
N LEU A 54 0.05 -1.99 4.40
CA LEU A 54 0.70 -1.51 3.17
C LEU A 54 -0.14 -1.70 1.91
N ARG A 55 -0.97 -2.75 1.83
CA ARG A 55 -1.84 -3.05 0.66
C ARG A 55 -2.84 -1.95 0.34
N PHE A 56 -3.13 -1.07 1.30
CA PHE A 56 -4.08 0.03 1.11
C PHE A 56 -3.42 1.31 0.58
N LEU A 57 -2.11 1.48 0.79
CA LEU A 57 -1.39 2.67 0.30
C LEU A 57 -1.45 2.78 -1.23
N PRO A 58 -1.10 1.75 -2.02
CA PRO A 58 -1.27 1.80 -3.47
C PRO A 58 -2.72 2.02 -3.89
N ARG A 59 -3.68 1.36 -3.22
CA ARG A 59 -5.13 1.51 -3.51
C ARG A 59 -5.65 2.93 -3.31
N LEU A 60 -5.03 3.67 -2.39
CA LEU A 60 -5.36 5.07 -2.12
C LEU A 60 -4.65 6.00 -3.11
N LEU A 61 -3.36 5.77 -3.36
CA LEU A 61 -2.50 6.71 -4.06
C LEU A 61 -2.55 6.56 -5.58
N LEU A 62 -2.78 5.35 -6.06
CA LEU A 62 -2.86 5.07 -7.49
C LEU A 62 -4.31 5.28 -7.94
N ALA A 63 -4.47 6.00 -9.05
CA ALA A 63 -5.74 6.06 -9.77
C ALA A 63 -6.25 4.62 -10.07
N PRO A 64 -7.55 4.41 -10.35
CA PRO A 64 -8.15 3.07 -10.52
C PRO A 64 -7.53 2.17 -11.63
N ASP A 65 -6.51 2.64 -12.34
CA ASP A 65 -5.80 1.96 -13.44
C ASP A 65 -4.68 1.00 -13.00
N ASP A 66 -4.79 0.39 -11.82
CA ASP A 66 -3.85 -0.65 -11.42
C ASP A 66 -4.34 -2.05 -11.87
N HIS A 67 -3.50 -2.76 -12.64
CA HIS A 67 -3.76 -4.11 -13.15
C HIS A 67 -3.54 -5.23 -12.10
N LEU A 68 -3.04 -4.91 -10.91
CA LEU A 68 -2.75 -5.85 -9.85
C LEU A 68 -4.04 -6.29 -9.14
N THR A 69 -4.23 -7.60 -9.13
CA THR A 69 -5.33 -8.26 -8.41
C THR A 69 -5.14 -8.20 -6.89
N SER A 70 -3.91 -8.00 -6.41
CA SER A 70 -3.59 -7.85 -4.98
C SER A 70 -2.34 -7.01 -4.77
N PHE A 71 -2.35 -6.20 -3.71
CA PHE A 71 -1.18 -5.49 -3.20
C PHE A 71 -0.55 -6.22 -2.02
N LYS A 72 -0.61 -7.55 -1.99
CA LYS A 72 0.20 -8.33 -1.05
C LYS A 72 1.68 -8.01 -1.23
N MET A 73 2.35 -7.76 -0.13
CA MET A 73 3.79 -7.65 -0.03
C MET A 73 4.33 -8.80 0.82
N GLY A 74 5.38 -9.45 0.32
CA GLY A 74 6.16 -10.43 1.05
C GLY A 74 6.99 -9.75 2.14
N THR A 75 7.26 -10.49 3.23
CA THR A 75 8.16 -9.98 4.28
C THR A 75 9.53 -9.68 3.68
N GLY A 76 10.10 -8.53 4.04
CA GLY A 76 11.38 -8.06 3.53
C GLY A 76 11.36 -7.59 2.08
N HIS A 77 10.23 -7.72 1.38
CA HIS A 77 10.07 -7.15 0.04
C HIS A 77 9.71 -5.67 0.15
N LEU A 78 9.86 -4.96 -0.95
CA LEU A 78 9.64 -3.52 -1.03
C LEU A 78 8.75 -3.15 -2.22
N GLY A 79 8.19 -1.95 -2.12
CA GLY A 79 7.45 -1.30 -3.19
C GLY A 79 7.99 0.11 -3.40
N VAL A 80 7.90 0.59 -4.63
CA VAL A 80 8.30 1.93 -5.02
C VAL A 80 7.11 2.58 -5.70
N ILE A 81 6.64 3.68 -5.10
CA ILE A 81 5.63 4.55 -5.67
C ILE A 81 6.32 5.86 -6.01
N GLU A 82 6.33 6.20 -7.29
CA GLU A 82 6.81 7.49 -7.79
C GLU A 82 5.68 8.51 -7.62
N ARG A 83 5.99 9.64 -7.00
CA ARG A 83 5.05 10.73 -6.77
C ARG A 83 5.49 11.97 -7.52
N THR A 84 4.64 12.48 -8.39
CA THR A 84 4.78 13.81 -8.99
C THR A 84 3.83 14.80 -8.30
N ALA A 85 3.85 16.07 -8.70
CA ALA A 85 2.91 17.07 -8.17
C ALA A 85 1.45 16.78 -8.54
N GLN A 86 1.18 15.93 -9.55
CA GLN A 86 -0.15 15.68 -10.09
C GLN A 86 -0.64 14.24 -9.89
N ALA A 87 0.26 13.26 -9.78
CA ALA A 87 -0.12 11.85 -9.73
C ALA A 87 0.90 10.99 -9.00
N CYS A 88 0.46 9.82 -8.54
CA CYS A 88 1.34 8.73 -8.13
C CYS A 88 1.30 7.61 -9.17
N LYS A 89 2.43 6.93 -9.34
CA LYS A 89 2.60 5.77 -10.22
C LYS A 89 3.32 4.65 -9.47
N LEU A 90 2.89 3.41 -9.66
CA LEU A 90 3.59 2.24 -9.16
C LEU A 90 4.79 1.93 -10.07
N ALA A 91 6.00 2.07 -9.54
CA ALA A 91 7.23 1.71 -10.26
C ALA A 91 7.65 0.26 -9.98
N ALA A 92 7.48 -0.18 -8.73
CA ALA A 92 7.72 -1.56 -8.32
C ALA A 92 6.79 -1.94 -7.16
N TRP A 93 6.43 -3.22 -7.07
CA TRP A 93 5.68 -3.73 -5.93
C TRP A 93 6.06 -5.17 -5.62
N ASN A 94 6.12 -5.50 -4.33
CA ASN A 94 6.49 -6.82 -3.85
C ASN A 94 7.78 -7.36 -4.48
N LEU A 95 8.81 -6.50 -4.52
CA LEU A 95 10.09 -6.81 -5.09
C LEU A 95 11.08 -7.22 -3.99
N ALA A 96 11.83 -8.30 -4.21
CA ALA A 96 12.91 -8.67 -3.30
C ALA A 96 14.02 -7.60 -3.34
N PRO A 97 14.69 -7.27 -2.22
CA PRO A 97 15.73 -6.24 -2.18
C PRO A 97 16.84 -6.41 -3.22
N GLU A 98 17.22 -7.65 -3.51
CA GLU A 98 18.30 -7.99 -4.44
C GLU A 98 17.93 -7.67 -5.89
N ALA A 99 16.63 -7.61 -6.20
CA ALA A 99 16.14 -7.26 -7.53
C ALA A 99 15.99 -5.75 -7.72
N LEU A 100 16.16 -4.95 -6.65
CA LEU A 100 15.98 -3.51 -6.71
C LEU A 100 17.21 -2.86 -7.34
N SER A 101 17.05 -2.38 -8.57
CA SER A 101 17.98 -1.44 -9.19
C SER A 101 17.40 -0.04 -9.10
N LEU A 102 17.88 0.76 -8.16
CA LEU A 102 17.60 2.20 -8.14
C LEU A 102 18.66 2.88 -9.04
N SER A 103 18.23 3.40 -10.18
CA SER A 103 19.05 4.23 -11.08
C SER A 103 19.02 5.69 -10.68
#